data_AF-A0A533ZBK9-F1
#
_entry.id   AF-A0A533ZBK9-F1
#
_cell.length_a   1.000
_cell.length_b   1.000
_cell.length_c   1.000
_cell.angle_alpha   90.00
_cell.angle_beta   90.00
_cell.angle_gamma   90.00
#
_symmetry.space_group_name_H-M   'P 1'
#
loop_
_entity.id
_entity.type
_entity.pdbx_description
1 polymer ?
#
loop_
_entity_poly.entity_id
_entity_poly.type
_entity_poly.pdbx_seq_one_letter_code
_entity_poly.pdbx_strand_id
1 'polypeptide(L)' 'MRAGNPGIDTRPLVTIGKVTRVHGLCGEVKVQSLSDVPGRFETLERVLVVDRHGTLRELAVRA' A
#
# COMPACT_ATOMS: atom_id res chain seq x y z
N MET A 1 -21.32 0.72 9.72
CA MET A 1 -21.28 0.33 8.30
C MET A 1 -19.86 -0.16 8.00
N ARG A 2 -19.66 -1.46 7.74
CA ARG A 2 -18.35 -1.97 7.32
C ARG A 2 -18.19 -1.62 5.85
N ALA A 3 -17.16 -0.85 5.49
CA ALA A 3 -16.82 -0.63 4.10
C ALA A 3 -16.60 -2.01 3.46
N GLY A 4 -17.47 -2.39 2.52
CA GLY A 4 -17.38 -3.66 1.82
C GLY A 4 -16.01 -3.77 1.17
N ASN A 5 -15.40 -4.95 1.25
CA ASN A 5 -14.16 -5.23 0.52
C ASN A 5 -14.39 -4.90 -0.96
N PRO A 6 -13.58 -4.02 -1.59
CA PRO A 6 -13.78 -3.58 -2.97
C PRO A 6 -13.34 -4.65 -3.97
N GLY A 7 -13.92 -5.85 -3.85
CA GLY A 7 -13.56 -7.02 -4.65
C GLY A 7 -13.51 -6.71 -6.15
N ILE A 8 -12.32 -6.95 -6.69
CA ILE A 8 -11.99 -7.17 -8.11
C ILE A 8 -11.92 -5.90 -8.96
N ASP A 9 -10.79 -5.19 -8.84
CA ASP A 9 -10.16 -4.56 -10.01
C ASP A 9 -9.84 -5.68 -11.03
N THR A 10 -10.04 -5.45 -12.33
CA THR A 10 -9.79 -6.45 -13.39
C THR A 10 -8.30 -6.80 -13.54
N ARG A 11 -7.43 -6.03 -12.87
CA ARG A 11 -6.01 -6.32 -12.72
C ARG A 11 -5.79 -7.25 -11.53
N PRO A 12 -5.03 -8.35 -11.68
CA PRO A 12 -4.69 -9.22 -10.56
C PRO A 12 -3.73 -8.49 -9.61
N LEU A 13 -4.28 -7.73 -8.68
CA LEU A 13 -3.54 -7.00 -7.65
C LEU A 13 -3.56 -7.77 -6.33
N VAL A 14 -2.43 -7.73 -5.62
CA VAL A 14 -2.28 -8.33 -4.30
C VAL A 14 -1.92 -7.23 -3.30
N THR A 15 -2.67 -7.14 -2.21
CA THR A 15 -2.35 -6.22 -1.12
C THR A 15 -1.13 -6.74 -0.36
N ILE A 16 -0.01 -6.01 -0.44
CA ILE A 16 1.26 -6.40 0.19
C ILE A 16 1.53 -5.67 1.51
N GLY A 17 0.74 -4.65 1.85
CA GLY A 17 0.94 -3.88 3.08
C GLY A 17 -0.20 -2.91 3.40
N LYS A 18 -0.14 -2.36 4.61
CA LYS A 18 -1.11 -1.37 5.11
C LYS A 18 -0.39 -0.19 5.76
N VAL A 19 -0.70 1.03 5.32
CA VAL A 19 -0.23 2.25 6.01
C VAL A 19 -0.92 2.34 7.37
N THR A 20 -0.13 2.46 8.44
CA THR A 20 -0.63 2.44 9.82
C THR A 20 -0.59 3.80 10.49
N ARG A 21 0.48 4.57 10.25
CA ARG A 21 0.68 5.92 10.80
C ARG A 21 1.68 6.69 9.96
N VAL A 22 1.68 8.01 10.13
CA VAL A 22 2.75 8.88 9.63
C VAL A 22 4.08 8.56 10.30
N HIS A 23 5.17 8.87 9.62
CA HIS A 23 6.54 8.70 10.09
C HIS A 23 7.43 9.85 9.56
N GLY A 24 8.54 10.12 10.24
CA GLY A 24 9.49 11.14 9.81
C GLY A 24 8.93 12.57 9.77
N LEU A 25 9.57 13.41 8.98
CA LEU A 25 9.28 14.85 8.82
C LEU A 25 8.94 15.22 7.37
N CYS A 26 9.15 14.31 6.42
CA CYS A 26 9.07 14.57 4.99
C CYS A 26 7.90 13.80 4.34
N GLY A 27 6.92 13.37 5.14
CA GLY A 27 5.74 12.65 4.65
C GLY A 27 5.93 11.14 4.54
N GLU A 28 6.94 10.59 5.23
CA GLU A 28 7.13 9.15 5.32
C GLU A 28 5.97 8.49 6.07
N VAL A 29 5.79 7.19 5.86
CA VAL A 29 4.71 6.43 6.50
C VAL A 29 5.23 5.11 7.02
N LYS A 30 4.69 4.68 8.15
CA LYS A 30 4.94 3.34 8.67
C LYS A 30 3.96 2.36 8.02
N VAL A 31 4.49 1.39 7.29
CA VAL A 31 3.72 0.34 6.62
C VAL A 31 3.85 -0.96 7.41
N GLN A 32 2.72 -1.60 7.73
CA GLN A 32 2.71 -3.00 8.16
C GLN A 32 2.81 -3.87 6.91
N SER A 33 3.89 -4.65 6.79
CA SER A 33 4.00 -5.66 5.73
C SER A 33 2.94 -6.74 5.94
N LEU A 34 2.29 -7.14 4.85
CA LEU A 34 1.40 -8.31 4.76
C LEU A 34 2.01 -9.38 3.85
N SER A 35 3.27 -9.21 3.46
CA SER A 35 4.02 -10.12 2.60
C SER A 35 5.00 -10.94 3.42
N ASP A 36 5.03 -12.25 3.14
CA ASP A 36 6.04 -13.18 3.68
C ASP A 36 7.38 -13.14 2.94
N VAL A 37 7.45 -12.46 1.79
CA VAL A 37 8.72 -12.22 1.08
C VAL A 37 9.50 -11.13 1.82
N PRO A 38 10.67 -11.45 2.42
CA PRO A 38 11.53 -10.45 3.05
C PRO A 38 12.05 -9.47 2.01
N GLY A 39 12.23 -8.20 2.39
CA GLY A 39 12.77 -7.22 1.46
C GLY A 39 11.82 -6.80 0.33
N ARG A 40 10.52 -7.12 0.43
CA ARG A 40 9.57 -6.85 -0.67
C ARG A 40 9.49 -5.37 -1.03
N PHE A 41 9.52 -4.45 -0.06
CA PHE A 41 9.35 -3.03 -0.36
C PHE A 41 10.64 -2.39 -0.89
N GLU A 42 11.78 -2.97 -0.53
CA GLU A 42 13.13 -2.50 -0.84
C GLU A 42 13.49 -2.71 -2.31
N THR A 43 12.78 -3.61 -2.99
CA THR A 43 12.99 -3.92 -4.42
C THR A 43 11.94 -3.30 -5.34
N LEU A 44 10.89 -2.71 -4.79
CA LEU A 44 9.82 -2.11 -5.58
C LEU A 44 10.17 -0.66 -5.89
N GLU A 45 9.93 -0.25 -7.14
CA GLU A 45 10.04 1.17 -7.54
C GLU A 45 8.70 1.89 -7.44
N ARG A 46 7.59 1.16 -7.63
CA ARG A 46 6.23 1.70 -7.70
C ARG A 46 5.23 0.78 -7.02
N VAL A 47 4.20 1.38 -6.43
CA VAL A 47 3.07 0.68 -5.79
C VAL A 47 1.75 1.37 -6.11
N LEU A 48 0.67 0.61 -6.07
CA LEU A 48 -0.68 1.14 -6.03
C LEU A 48 -1.14 1.26 -4.59
N VAL A 49 -1.65 2.43 -4.22
CA VAL A 49 -2.19 2.72 -2.89
C VAL A 49 -3.66 3.05 -3.01
N VAL A 50 -4.48 2.40 -2.18
CA VAL A 50 -5.90 2.69 -2.04
C VAL A 50 -6.08 3.71 -0.92
N ASP A 51 -6.66 4.87 -1.23
CA ASP A 51 -6.98 5.85 -0.20
C ASP A 51 -8.26 5.50 0.59
N ARG A 52 -8.59 6.31 1.60
CA ARG A 52 -9.77 6.08 2.45
C ARG A 52 -11.11 6.09 1.70
N HIS A 53 -11.13 6.62 0.48
CA HIS A 53 -12.31 6.68 -0.39
C HIS A 53 -12.33 5.54 -1.41
N GLY A 54 -11.37 4.62 -1.36
CA GLY A 54 -11.25 3.52 -2.31
C GLY A 54 -10.58 3.90 -3.63
N THR A 55 -10.01 5.10 -3.74
CA THR A 55 -9.36 5.54 -4.97
C THR A 55 -7.95 4.97 -5.05
N LEU A 56 -7.62 4.32 -6.17
CA LEU A 56 -6.27 3.84 -6.46
C LEU A 56 -5.39 4.99 -6.96
N ARG A 57 -4.19 5.09 -6.38
CA ARG A 57 -3.15 6.03 -6.79
C ARG A 57 -1.83 5.28 -6.94
N GLU A 58 -1.13 5.53 -8.03
CA GLU A 58 0.21 5.01 -8.22
C GLU A 58 1.24 5.94 -7.57
N LEU A 59 2.10 5.39 -6.72
CA LEU A 59 3.14 6.11 -5.98
C LEU A 59 4.49 5.44 -6.17
N ALA A 60 5.56 6.24 -6.15
CA ALA A 60 6.93 5.72 -6.12
C ALA A 60 7.29 5.24 -4.71
N VAL A 61 8.04 4.16 -4.63
CA VAL A 61 8.63 3.68 -3.37
C VAL A 61 10.04 4.25 -3.25
N ARG A 62 10.37 4.77 -2.07
CA ARG A 62 11.70 5.28 -1.72
C ARG A 62 12.09 4.63 -0.41
N ALA A 63 13.12 3.78 -0.44
CA ALA A 63 13.73 3.15 0.72
C ALA A 63 14.85 4.03 1.30
#